data_AF-A0A3S1LLT5-F1
#
_entry.id   AF-A0A3S1LLT5-F1
#
_cell.length_a   1.000
_cell.length_b   1.000
_cell.length_c   1.000
_cell.angle_alpha   90.00
_cell.angle_beta   90.00
_cell.angle_gamma   90.00
#
_symmetry.space_group_name_H-M   'P 1'
#
loop_
_entity.id
_entity.type
_entity.pdbx_description
1 polymer ?
#
loop_
_entity_poly.entity_id
_entity_poly.type
_entity_poly.pdbx_seq_one_letter_code
_entity_poly.pdbx_strand_id
1 'polypeptide(L)' 'TNGLDQKTMQAKSVPGLFFIGEVVDVTGWLGGYNFQWAWSSGWVAGQAA' A
#
# COMPACT_ATOMS: atom_id res chain seq x y z
N THR A 1 2.90 8.92 -4.09
CA THR A 1 1.70 8.10 -3.73
C THR A 1 0.42 8.32 -4.58
N ASN A 2 0.28 9.40 -5.37
CA ASN A 2 -1.00 9.81 -6.02
C ASN A 2 -1.63 8.82 -7.03
N GLY A 3 -0.85 7.88 -7.56
CA GLY A 3 -1.29 6.90 -8.55
C GLY A 3 -2.09 5.72 -8.00
N LEU A 4 -2.23 5.62 -6.67
CA LEU A 4 -2.95 4.53 -6.00
C LEU A 4 -4.28 4.99 -5.42
N ASP A 5 -5.27 4.11 -5.43
CA ASP A 5 -6.46 4.27 -4.58
C ASP A 5 -6.06 4.01 -3.11
N GLN A 6 -6.33 4.98 -2.25
CA GLN A 6 -5.92 4.96 -0.84
C GLN A 6 -6.66 3.92 0.01
N LYS A 7 -7.80 3.39 -0.45
CA LYS A 7 -8.58 2.39 0.28
C LYS A 7 -8.26 0.98 -0.16
N THR A 8 -7.82 0.77 -1.40
CA THR A 8 -7.60 -0.58 -1.95
C THR A 8 -6.15 -0.87 -2.29
N MET A 9 -5.28 0.16 -2.36
CA MET A 9 -3.90 0.07 -2.87
C MET A 9 -3.80 -0.32 -4.36
N GLN A 10 -4.90 -0.27 -5.10
CA GLN A 10 -4.92 -0.54 -6.54
C GLN A 10 -4.38 0.65 -7.34
N ALA A 11 -3.63 0.37 -8.42
CA ALA A 11 -3.18 1.37 -9.37
C ALA A 11 -4.38 1.95 -10.14
N LYS A 12 -4.53 3.28 -10.10
CA LYS A 12 -5.64 3.98 -10.77
C LYS A 12 -5.63 3.81 -12.30
N SER A 13 -4.44 3.65 -12.88
CA SER A 13 -4.25 3.53 -14.33
C SER A 13 -4.33 2.10 -14.86
N VAL A 14 -4.19 1.08 -14.00
CA VAL A 14 -4.13 -0.32 -14.41
C VAL A 14 -5.02 -1.17 -13.49
N PRO A 15 -6.23 -1.52 -13.93
CA PRO A 15 -7.12 -2.37 -13.15
C PRO A 15 -6.49 -3.74 -12.85
N GLY A 16 -6.65 -4.25 -11.62
CA GLY A 16 -6.09 -5.52 -11.17
C GLY A 16 -4.61 -5.48 -10.73
N LEU A 17 -3.93 -4.33 -10.84
CA LEU A 17 -2.56 -4.16 -10.36
C LEU A 17 -2.54 -3.44 -9.01
N PHE A 18 -1.82 -3.98 -8.03
CA PHE A 18 -1.74 -3.46 -6.65
C PHE A 18 -0.29 -3.28 -6.21
N PHE A 19 -0.03 -2.28 -5.36
CA PHE A 19 1.29 -2.02 -4.77
C PHE A 19 1.16 -1.78 -3.27
N ILE A 20 1.98 -2.47 -2.47
CA ILE A 20 1.90 -2.45 -1.01
C ILE A 20 3.31 -2.34 -0.40
N GLY A 21 3.38 -1.92 0.87
CA GLY A 21 4.64 -1.86 1.61
C GLY A 21 5.63 -0.85 1.04
N GLU A 22 6.92 -1.16 1.16
CA GLU A 22 8.03 -0.23 0.95
C GLU A 22 8.25 0.18 -0.51
N VAL A 23 7.68 -0.54 -1.49
CA VAL A 23 7.70 -0.12 -2.90
C VAL A 23 6.87 1.14 -3.14
N VAL A 24 5.94 1.44 -2.23
CA VAL A 24 5.13 2.64 -2.24
C VAL A 24 5.90 3.78 -1.57
N ASP A 25 5.76 4.97 -2.13
CA ASP A 25 6.26 6.25 -1.58
C ASP A 25 5.57 6.61 -0.25
N VAL A 26 5.89 5.84 0.79
CA VAL A 26 5.51 5.98 2.20
C VAL A 26 6.69 5.47 3.03
N THR A 27 7.26 6.34 3.87
CA THR A 27 8.38 5.99 4.74
C THR A 27 8.05 6.33 6.19
N GLY A 28 8.05 5.31 7.04
CA GLY A 28 7.88 5.46 8.48
C GLY A 28 9.19 5.77 9.19
N TRP A 29 9.10 6.33 10.40
CA TRP A 29 10.25 6.49 11.28
C TRP A 29 10.79 5.14 11.78
N LEU A 30 12.01 5.15 12.33
CA LEU A 30 12.54 4.01 13.06
C LEU A 30 11.61 3.68 14.25
N GLY A 31 11.47 2.39 14.56
CA GLY A 31 10.60 1.93 15.65
C GLY A 31 9.35 1.16 15.18
N GLY A 32 9.41 0.51 14.02
CA GLY A 32 8.38 -0.44 13.58
C GLY A 32 7.29 0.14 12.67
N TYR A 33 7.31 1.44 12.36
CA TYR A 33 6.31 2.09 11.50
C TYR A 33 6.30 1.54 10.07
N ASN A 34 7.46 1.18 9.52
CA ASN A 34 7.53 0.53 8.20
C ASN A 34 6.89 -0.86 8.20
N PHE A 35 7.04 -1.63 9.28
CA PHE A 35 6.32 -2.89 9.42
C PHE A 35 4.82 -2.68 9.53
N GLN A 36 4.37 -1.75 10.38
CA GLN A 36 2.95 -1.41 10.48
C GLN A 36 2.36 -1.02 9.11
N TRP A 37 3.09 -0.20 8.33
CA TRP A 37 2.70 0.16 6.98
C TRP A 37 2.60 -1.05 6.05
N ALA A 38 3.62 -1.93 6.05
CA ALA A 38 3.62 -3.14 5.23
C ALA A 38 2.41 -4.04 5.56
N TRP A 39 2.09 -4.23 6.84
CA TRP A 39 0.95 -5.03 7.27
C TRP A 39 -0.38 -4.40 6.89
N SER A 40 -0.59 -3.11 7.19
CA SER A 40 -1.87 -2.44 6.91
C SER A 40 -2.16 -2.31 5.42
N SER A 41 -1.16 -1.94 4.61
CA SER A 41 -1.34 -1.84 3.16
C SER A 41 -1.55 -3.22 2.51
N GLY A 42 -0.81 -4.24 2.94
CA GLY A 42 -1.01 -5.61 2.49
C GLY A 42 -2.40 -6.16 2.82
N TRP A 43 -2.87 -5.94 4.05
CA TRP A 43 -4.20 -6.35 4.48
C TRP A 43 -5.30 -5.73 3.60
N VAL A 44 -5.26 -4.41 3.39
CA VAL A 44 -6.32 -3.73 2.65
C VAL A 44 -6.34 -4.11 1.16
N ALA A 45 -5.16 -4.33 0.56
CA ALA A 45 -5.06 -4.83 -0.81
C ALA A 45 -5.62 -6.24 -0.93
N GLY A 46 -5.30 -7.14 0.01
CA GLY A 46 -5.80 -8.51 0.03
C GLY A 46 -7.32 -8.60 0.18
N GLN A 47 -7.95 -7.66 0.89
CA GLN A 47 -9.41 -7.59 1.04
C GLN A 47 -10.12 -7.03 -0.21
N ALA A 48 -9.39 -6.37 -1.12
CA ALA A 48 -9.93 -5.72 -2.31
C ALA A 48 -9.64 -6.46 -3.61
N ALA A 49 -8.77 -7.47 -3.58
CA ALA A 49 -8.33 -8.27 -4.72
C ALA A 49 -9.34 -9.35 -5.12
#